data_AF-A0A3L7DV76-F1
#
_entry.id   AF-A0A3L7DV76-F1
#
_cell.length_a   1.000
_cell.length_b   1.000
_cell.length_c   1.000
_cell.angle_alpha   90.00
_cell.angle_beta   90.00
_cell.angle_gamma   90.00
#
_symmetry.space_group_name_H-M   'P 1'
#
loop_
_entity.id
_entity.type
_entity.pdbx_description
1 polymer ?
#
loop_
_entity_poly.entity_id
_entity_poly.type
_entity_poly.pdbx_seq_one_letter_code
_entity_poly.pdbx_strand_id
1 'polypeptide(L)'
;MPDQSELFAQATLEPLPLAEAELLFCPRIALGLAAADALGQLREQTPWSQESIRLYGKRYLQPRLTAWYGEPGARYRYSGKTYEPLPFTPLLLRLKQVVEQASAAVYNSVLLNYYRDGADAMGLHADDEPELGPEPCIASLSLGETREIYFRHKRRRDLGTFKLALPSSSLLVMRGATQANWKHGIRKLSHACGPRLNLTFRRVYAEGLRPA
;
A
#
# COMPACT_ATOMS: atom_id res chain seq x y z
N MET A 1 40.75 -9.92 5.48
CA MET A 1 39.52 -10.73 5.55
C MET A 1 38.41 -9.77 5.97
N PRO A 2 37.51 -9.34 5.07
CA PRO A 2 36.37 -8.54 5.50
C PRO A 2 35.47 -9.42 6.38
N ASP A 3 35.08 -8.86 7.51
CA ASP A 3 34.22 -9.45 8.53
C ASP A 3 32.85 -9.81 7.92
N GLN A 4 32.45 -11.08 8.02
CA GLN A 4 31.17 -11.59 7.52
C GLN A 4 29.98 -11.23 8.42
N SER A 5 30.21 -10.47 9.50
CA SER A 5 29.17 -10.05 10.45
C SER A 5 28.23 -8.94 9.94
N GLU A 6 28.56 -8.25 8.84
CA GLU A 6 27.69 -7.20 8.24
C GLU A 6 26.57 -7.75 7.32
N LEU A 7 26.48 -9.06 7.10
CA LEU A 7 25.59 -9.63 6.09
C LEU A 7 24.11 -9.79 6.49
N PHE A 8 23.73 -9.40 7.72
CA PHE A 8 22.35 -9.55 8.23
C PHE A 8 21.90 -8.40 9.13
N ALA A 9 22.23 -7.15 8.79
CA ALA A 9 21.46 -6.04 9.34
C ALA A 9 19.99 -6.24 8.90
N GLN A 10 19.14 -6.75 9.80
CA GLN A 10 17.70 -6.83 9.58
C GLN A 10 17.24 -5.40 9.35
N ALA A 11 16.78 -5.10 8.14
CA ALA A 11 16.32 -3.75 7.83
C ALA A 11 15.16 -3.40 8.77
N THR A 12 15.34 -2.32 9.53
CA THR A 12 14.41 -1.86 10.55
C THR A 12 13.46 -0.80 10.00
N LEU A 13 12.24 -0.81 10.52
CA LEU A 13 11.29 0.28 10.29
C LEU A 13 11.70 1.49 11.15
N GLU A 14 11.97 2.62 10.52
CA GLU A 14 12.35 3.86 11.19
C GLU A 14 11.20 4.90 11.13
N PRO A 15 10.95 5.64 12.22
CA PRO A 15 9.92 6.67 12.22
C PRO A 15 10.29 7.84 11.30
N LEU A 16 9.31 8.32 10.53
CA LEU A 16 9.46 9.54 9.73
C LEU A 16 8.87 10.75 10.47
N PRO A 17 9.52 11.93 10.41
CA PRO A 17 9.09 13.11 11.14
C PRO A 17 7.94 13.81 10.42
N LEU A 18 6.72 13.28 10.56
CA LEU A 18 5.50 13.87 10.01
C LEU A 18 4.53 14.24 11.14
N ALA A 19 4.19 15.53 11.26
CA ALA A 19 3.34 16.02 12.34
C ALA A 19 1.95 15.38 12.31
N GLU A 20 1.40 15.01 13.48
CA GLU A 20 0.06 14.45 13.62
C GLU A 20 -0.17 13.18 12.78
N ALA A 21 0.91 12.43 12.52
CA ALA A 21 0.93 11.16 11.81
C ALA A 21 1.92 10.20 12.48
N GLU A 22 1.75 8.92 12.20
CA GLU A 22 2.68 7.88 12.58
C GLU A 22 3.07 7.08 11.33
N LEU A 23 4.23 7.40 10.79
CA LEU A 23 4.81 6.78 9.62
C LEU A 23 6.08 6.05 10.02
N LEU A 24 6.19 4.77 9.66
CA LEU A 24 7.43 4.02 9.75
C LEU A 24 7.87 3.59 8.36
N PHE A 25 9.17 3.65 8.08
CA PHE A 25 9.70 3.35 6.76
C PHE A 25 10.95 2.48 6.83
N CYS A 26 11.00 1.49 5.96
CA CYS A 26 12.16 0.64 5.72
C CYS A 26 12.47 0.71 4.22
N PRO A 27 13.60 1.28 3.80
CA PRO A 27 13.91 1.49 2.39
C PRO A 27 14.12 0.18 1.62
N ARG A 28 14.46 -0.92 2.31
CA ARG A 28 14.63 -2.24 1.71
C ARG A 28 14.41 -3.34 2.74
N ILE A 29 13.26 -4.03 2.70
CA ILE A 29 12.98 -5.22 3.50
C ILE A 29 13.45 -6.51 2.79
N ALA A 30 13.90 -7.49 3.56
CA ALA A 30 14.25 -8.81 3.04
C ALA A 30 12.98 -9.62 2.75
N LEU A 31 12.68 -9.87 1.47
CA LEU A 31 11.50 -10.64 1.05
C LEU A 31 11.72 -12.16 1.12
N GLY A 32 12.98 -12.61 1.16
CA GLY A 32 13.36 -14.01 1.01
C GLY A 32 13.28 -14.55 -0.43
N LEU A 33 13.02 -13.69 -1.40
CA LEU A 33 13.08 -13.95 -2.84
C LEU A 33 13.50 -12.67 -3.57
N ALA A 34 13.90 -12.78 -4.84
CA ALA A 34 14.20 -11.60 -5.63
C ALA A 34 12.92 -10.78 -5.88
N ALA A 35 13.00 -9.46 -5.68
CA ALA A 35 11.87 -8.57 -5.88
C ALA A 35 11.37 -8.55 -7.33
N ALA A 36 12.27 -8.77 -8.29
CA ALA A 36 11.93 -8.89 -9.71
C ALA A 36 11.07 -10.14 -10.00
N ASP A 37 11.38 -11.27 -9.36
CA ASP A 37 10.60 -12.50 -9.51
C ASP A 37 9.21 -12.34 -8.90
N ALA A 38 9.13 -11.75 -7.69
CA ALA A 38 7.86 -11.45 -7.04
C ALA A 38 6.99 -10.53 -7.92
N LEU A 39 7.61 -9.48 -8.49
CA LEU A 39 6.93 -8.56 -9.41
C LEU A 39 6.44 -9.28 -10.66
N GLY A 40 7.30 -10.06 -11.32
CA GLY A 40 6.97 -10.79 -12.54
C GLY A 40 5.81 -11.76 -12.33
N GLN A 41 5.90 -12.57 -11.27
CA GLN A 41 4.86 -13.53 -10.91
C GLN A 41 3.51 -12.85 -10.62
N LEU A 42 3.50 -11.82 -9.76
CA LEU A 42 2.26 -11.11 -9.43
C LEU A 42 1.68 -10.39 -10.64
N ARG A 43 2.52 -9.78 -11.48
CA ARG A 43 2.08 -9.12 -12.71
C ARG A 43 1.38 -10.10 -13.65
N GLU A 44 1.89 -11.31 -13.81
CA GLU A 44 1.37 -12.28 -14.79
C GLU A 44 0.18 -13.08 -14.28
N GLN A 45 0.15 -13.41 -12.98
CA GLN A 45 -0.85 -14.31 -12.41
C GLN A 45 -2.05 -13.59 -11.80
N THR A 46 -1.97 -12.26 -11.60
CA THR A 46 -3.07 -11.50 -11.01
C THR A 46 -4.15 -11.20 -12.06
N PRO A 47 -5.43 -11.48 -11.78
CA PRO A 47 -6.55 -11.12 -12.65
C PRO A 47 -6.86 -9.62 -12.51
N TRP A 48 -6.04 -8.80 -13.14
CA TRP A 48 -6.13 -7.35 -13.07
C TRP A 48 -7.48 -6.82 -13.54
N SER A 49 -8.04 -5.88 -12.78
CA SER A 49 -9.19 -5.08 -13.18
C SER A 49 -8.80 -3.61 -13.32
N GLN A 50 -9.56 -2.87 -14.12
CA GLN A 50 -9.43 -1.42 -14.22
C GLN A 50 -10.80 -0.79 -14.01
N GLU A 51 -11.01 -0.24 -12.82
CA GLU A 51 -12.29 0.37 -12.47
C GLU A 51 -12.48 1.72 -13.15
N SER A 52 -13.74 2.13 -13.30
CA SER A 52 -14.09 3.47 -13.77
C SER A 52 -14.54 4.36 -12.63
N ILE A 53 -13.96 5.55 -12.54
CA ILE A 53 -14.37 6.62 -11.61
C ILE A 53 -15.19 7.68 -12.35
N ARG A 54 -16.07 8.38 -11.64
CA ARG A 54 -16.75 9.57 -12.15
C ARG A 54 -16.05 10.81 -11.61
N LEU A 55 -15.53 11.66 -12.51
CA LEU A 55 -14.97 12.96 -12.18
C LEU A 55 -15.70 14.01 -13.02
N TYR A 56 -16.24 15.04 -12.36
CA TYR A 56 -16.98 16.13 -13.03
C TYR A 56 -18.07 15.64 -13.99
N GLY A 57 -18.83 14.62 -13.57
CA GLY A 57 -19.90 14.01 -14.38
C GLY A 57 -19.44 13.09 -15.51
N LYS A 58 -18.13 13.03 -15.81
CA LYS A 58 -17.56 12.16 -16.85
C LYS A 58 -16.94 10.91 -16.23
N ARG A 59 -17.05 9.78 -16.95
CA ARG A 59 -16.50 8.49 -16.54
C ARG A 59 -15.09 8.33 -17.11
N TYR A 60 -14.12 8.10 -16.24
CA TYR A 60 -12.72 7.87 -16.58
C TYR A 60 -12.28 6.52 -16.03
N LEU A 61 -11.39 5.83 -16.73
CA LEU A 61 -10.70 4.67 -16.16
C LEU A 61 -9.69 5.16 -15.11
N GLN A 62 -9.61 4.44 -13.99
CA GLN A 62 -8.55 4.67 -13.03
C GLN A 62 -7.20 4.45 -13.74
N PRO A 63 -6.22 5.35 -13.57
CA PRO A 63 -4.92 5.23 -14.23
C PRO A 63 -4.03 4.28 -13.43
N ARG A 64 -4.47 3.04 -13.25
CA ARG A 64 -3.75 1.87 -12.69
C ARG A 64 -4.62 0.63 -12.82
N LEU A 65 -4.01 -0.54 -12.73
CA LEU A 65 -4.74 -1.79 -12.56
C LEU A 65 -4.79 -2.19 -11.10
N THR A 66 -5.88 -2.82 -10.67
CA THR A 66 -6.07 -3.25 -9.28
C THR A 66 -6.52 -4.70 -9.19
N ALA A 67 -6.21 -5.33 -8.07
CA ALA A 67 -6.79 -6.60 -7.68
C ALA A 67 -6.83 -6.67 -6.16
N TRP A 68 -7.90 -7.22 -5.60
CA TRP A 68 -8.11 -7.28 -4.17
C TRP A 68 -8.13 -8.73 -3.70
N TYR A 69 -7.27 -9.03 -2.74
CA TYR A 69 -7.15 -10.35 -2.13
C TYR A 69 -7.36 -10.25 -0.62
N GLY A 70 -7.81 -11.33 0.00
CA GLY A 70 -8.18 -11.32 1.40
C GLY A 70 -8.67 -12.65 1.92
N GLU A 71 -8.79 -12.72 3.24
CA GLU A 71 -9.45 -13.83 3.92
C GLU A 71 -10.97 -13.77 3.70
N PRO A 72 -11.69 -14.91 3.83
CA PRO A 72 -13.15 -14.92 3.70
C PRO A 72 -13.89 -13.94 4.62
N GLY A 73 -13.28 -13.55 5.75
CA GLY A 73 -13.83 -12.57 6.70
C GLY A 73 -13.61 -11.10 6.34
N ALA A 74 -12.78 -10.78 5.34
CA ALA A 74 -12.48 -9.42 4.91
C ALA A 74 -13.53 -8.84 3.94
N ARG A 75 -14.76 -9.37 3.94
CA ARG A 75 -15.85 -8.92 3.08
C ARG A 75 -16.38 -7.57 3.57
N TYR A 76 -16.68 -6.67 2.64
CA TYR A 76 -17.43 -5.46 2.97
C TYR A 76 -18.65 -5.29 2.07
N ARG A 77 -19.68 -4.65 2.62
CA ARG A 77 -20.93 -4.37 1.93
C ARG A 77 -21.01 -2.87 1.68
N TYR A 78 -21.16 -2.48 0.42
CA TYR A 78 -21.37 -1.09 0.05
C TYR A 78 -22.57 -0.97 -0.89
N SER A 79 -23.54 -0.12 -0.55
CA SER A 79 -24.74 0.17 -1.36
C SER A 79 -25.48 -1.10 -1.81
N GLY A 80 -25.68 -2.04 -0.89
CA GLY A 80 -26.37 -3.30 -1.15
C GLY A 80 -25.56 -4.37 -1.91
N LYS A 81 -24.37 -4.04 -2.41
CA LYS A 81 -23.45 -4.99 -3.05
C LYS A 81 -22.42 -5.50 -2.06
N THR A 82 -22.19 -6.81 -2.06
CA THR A 82 -21.09 -7.44 -1.35
C THR A 82 -19.89 -7.49 -2.26
N TYR A 83 -18.77 -6.95 -1.81
CA TYR A 83 -17.49 -7.12 -2.48
C TYR A 83 -16.75 -8.25 -1.78
N GLU A 84 -16.40 -9.28 -2.53
CA GLU A 84 -15.63 -10.43 -2.03
C GLU A 84 -14.19 -10.35 -2.56
N PRO A 85 -13.19 -10.49 -1.67
CA PRO A 85 -11.80 -10.54 -2.11
C PRO A 85 -11.50 -11.87 -2.78
N LEU A 86 -10.50 -11.86 -3.67
CA LEU A 86 -9.88 -13.08 -4.15
C LEU A 86 -9.14 -13.80 -3.01
N PRO A 87 -9.07 -15.15 -3.02
CA PRO A 87 -8.29 -15.87 -2.00
C PRO A 87 -6.80 -15.58 -2.18
N PHE A 88 -6.09 -15.37 -1.06
CA PHE A 88 -4.65 -15.17 -1.09
C PHE A 88 -3.92 -16.30 -1.84
N THR A 89 -2.98 -15.91 -2.71
CA THR A 89 -2.06 -16.86 -3.37
C THR A 89 -0.90 -17.21 -2.43
N PRO A 90 -0.17 -18.32 -2.67
CA PRO A 90 1.00 -18.68 -1.85
C PRO A 90 2.06 -17.56 -1.76
N LEU A 91 2.31 -16.85 -2.87
CA LEU A 91 3.23 -15.72 -2.88
C LEU A 91 2.72 -14.56 -2.00
N LEU A 92 1.43 -14.22 -2.10
CA LEU A 92 0.85 -13.16 -1.27
C LEU A 92 0.86 -13.52 0.22
N LEU A 93 0.62 -14.79 0.58
CA LEU A 93 0.74 -15.26 1.98
C LEU A 93 2.17 -15.10 2.50
N ARG A 94 3.18 -15.44 1.69
CA ARG A 94 4.58 -15.25 2.06
C ARG A 94 4.94 -13.79 2.26
N LEU A 95 4.53 -12.90 1.34
CA LEU A 95 4.77 -11.47 1.47
C LEU A 95 4.01 -10.87 2.66
N LYS A 96 2.79 -11.33 2.92
CA LYS A 96 2.01 -10.97 4.10
C LYS A 96 2.77 -11.29 5.39
N GLN A 97 3.33 -12.50 5.52
CA GLN A 97 4.12 -12.89 6.71
C GLN A 97 5.32 -11.98 6.96
N VAL A 98 6.07 -11.65 5.89
CA VAL A 98 7.21 -10.71 5.97
C VAL A 98 6.75 -9.33 6.47
N VAL A 99 5.64 -8.84 5.93
CA VAL A 99 5.07 -7.54 6.29
C VAL A 99 4.54 -7.55 7.73
N GLU A 100 3.80 -8.58 8.15
CA GLU A 100 3.27 -8.73 9.52
C GLU A 100 4.39 -8.79 10.56
N GLN A 101 5.46 -9.53 10.27
CA GLN A 101 6.62 -9.62 11.15
C GLN A 101 7.31 -8.26 11.30
N ALA A 102 7.51 -7.52 10.21
CA ALA A 102 8.18 -6.22 10.26
C ALA A 102 7.32 -5.14 10.92
N SER A 103 6.01 -5.10 10.63
CA SER A 103 5.13 -4.05 11.16
C SER A 103 4.59 -4.35 12.57
N ALA A 104 4.82 -5.56 13.08
CA ALA A 104 4.24 -6.07 14.32
C ALA A 104 2.70 -5.90 14.35
N ALA A 105 2.06 -6.10 13.19
CA ALA A 105 0.61 -6.01 13.01
C ALA A 105 0.10 -7.17 12.16
N VAL A 106 -1.21 -7.38 12.20
CA VAL A 106 -1.90 -8.46 11.48
C VAL A 106 -2.83 -7.89 10.42
N TYR A 107 -2.84 -8.52 9.25
CA TYR A 107 -3.64 -8.11 8.10
C TYR A 107 -4.51 -9.28 7.63
N ASN A 108 -5.66 -8.99 7.02
CA ASN A 108 -6.51 -10.01 6.42
C ASN A 108 -6.91 -9.66 4.98
N SER A 109 -6.34 -8.59 4.43
CA SER A 109 -6.70 -7.99 3.16
C SER A 109 -5.47 -7.34 2.52
N VAL A 110 -5.34 -7.42 1.20
CA VAL A 110 -4.33 -6.71 0.42
C VAL A 110 -4.92 -6.19 -0.89
N LEU A 111 -4.76 -4.89 -1.13
CA LEU A 111 -5.06 -4.27 -2.42
C LEU A 111 -3.78 -4.12 -3.23
N LEU A 112 -3.71 -4.83 -4.36
CA LEU A 112 -2.65 -4.67 -5.34
C LEU A 112 -2.97 -3.49 -6.23
N ASN A 113 -2.00 -2.60 -6.42
CA ASN A 113 -2.04 -1.49 -7.35
C ASN A 113 -0.86 -1.61 -8.31
N TYR A 114 -1.14 -1.91 -9.58
CA TYR A 114 -0.14 -2.01 -10.64
C TYR A 114 -0.15 -0.75 -11.51
N TYR A 115 0.96 -0.03 -11.45
CA TYR A 115 1.25 1.15 -12.25
C TYR A 115 2.13 0.69 -13.41
N ARG A 116 1.58 0.70 -14.62
CA ARG A 116 2.26 0.17 -15.81
C ARG A 116 3.48 1.00 -16.19
N ASP A 117 3.38 2.31 -16.01
CA ASP A 117 4.39 3.30 -16.35
C ASP A 117 4.18 4.62 -15.56
N GLY A 118 4.83 5.69 -16.03
CA GLY A 118 4.74 7.04 -15.47
C GLY A 118 3.37 7.72 -15.67
N ALA A 119 2.52 7.26 -16.58
CA ALA A 119 1.20 7.83 -16.83
C ALA A 119 0.15 7.36 -15.80
N ASP A 120 0.38 6.18 -15.19
CA ASP A 120 -0.44 5.67 -14.10
C ASP A 120 -0.18 6.45 -12.79
N ALA A 121 -1.24 6.68 -12.00
CA ALA A 121 -1.22 7.53 -10.82
C ALA A 121 -2.33 7.19 -9.81
N MET A 122 -2.24 7.78 -8.62
CA MET A 122 -3.30 7.76 -7.62
C MET A 122 -3.48 9.17 -7.04
N GLY A 123 -4.70 9.69 -7.12
CA GLY A 123 -5.03 10.99 -6.57
C GLY A 123 -4.89 11.04 -5.05
N LEU A 124 -4.91 12.25 -4.48
CA LEU A 124 -4.91 12.42 -3.03
C LEU A 124 -6.16 11.78 -2.42
N HIS A 125 -5.94 10.81 -1.54
CA HIS A 125 -6.97 10.11 -0.77
C HIS A 125 -6.43 9.80 0.63
N ALA A 126 -7.31 9.35 1.52
CA ALA A 126 -6.92 8.69 2.76
C ALA A 126 -7.62 7.34 2.77
N ASP A 127 -7.01 6.36 3.44
CA ASP A 127 -7.65 5.07 3.69
C ASP A 127 -8.49 5.22 4.96
N ASP A 128 -9.61 5.94 4.85
CA ASP A 128 -10.54 6.27 5.94
C ASP A 128 -11.88 5.53 5.81
N GLU A 129 -11.87 4.39 5.13
CA GLU A 129 -13.04 3.54 5.00
C GLU A 129 -13.48 2.98 6.38
N PRO A 130 -14.79 3.01 6.72
CA PRO A 130 -15.28 2.65 8.05
C PRO A 130 -14.96 1.23 8.50
N GLU A 131 -14.68 0.31 7.56
CA GLU A 131 -14.37 -1.08 7.85
C GLU A 131 -12.92 -1.27 8.32
N LEU A 132 -12.08 -0.25 8.20
CA LEU A 132 -10.69 -0.26 8.67
C LEU A 132 -10.55 0.16 10.15
N GLY A 133 -11.61 0.72 10.74
CA GLY A 133 -11.59 1.32 12.08
C GLY A 133 -11.00 2.73 12.11
N PRO A 134 -10.96 3.39 13.28
CA PRO A 134 -10.60 4.80 13.40
C PRO A 134 -9.10 5.09 13.20
N GLU A 135 -8.23 4.15 13.58
CA GLU A 135 -6.76 4.29 13.49
C GLU A 135 -6.14 3.05 12.83
N PRO A 136 -6.40 2.84 11.52
CA PRO A 136 -5.96 1.62 10.86
C PRO A 136 -4.44 1.57 10.75
N CYS A 137 -3.86 0.40 11.02
CA CYS A 137 -2.48 0.10 10.64
C CYS A 137 -2.47 -0.40 9.19
N ILE A 138 -1.78 0.33 8.32
CA ILE A 138 -1.72 0.06 6.88
C ILE A 138 -0.27 -0.14 6.48
N ALA A 139 0.05 -1.25 5.83
CA ALA A 139 1.40 -1.53 5.35
C ALA A 139 1.44 -1.53 3.83
N SER A 140 2.37 -0.77 3.26
CA SER A 140 2.54 -0.56 1.83
C SER A 140 3.91 -1.09 1.39
N LEU A 141 3.91 -2.24 0.73
CA LEU A 141 5.09 -2.86 0.15
C LEU A 141 5.20 -2.48 -1.34
N SER A 142 6.34 -1.91 -1.74
CA SER A 142 6.59 -1.52 -3.14
C SER A 142 7.56 -2.47 -3.84
N LEU A 143 7.24 -2.85 -5.07
CA LEU A 143 8.08 -3.68 -5.95
C LEU A 143 8.24 -2.97 -7.31
N GLY A 144 9.42 -3.07 -7.91
CA GLY A 144 9.72 -2.50 -9.22
C GLY A 144 10.15 -1.03 -9.16
N GLU A 145 9.67 -0.24 -10.11
CA GLU A 145 10.10 1.14 -10.31
C GLU A 145 9.85 2.04 -9.09
N THR A 146 10.80 2.92 -8.81
CA THR A 146 10.68 3.86 -7.69
C THR A 146 9.66 4.94 -8.00
N ARG A 147 8.69 5.16 -7.11
CA ARG A 147 7.74 6.27 -7.22
C ARG A 147 7.70 7.07 -5.93
N GLU A 148 7.47 8.37 -6.06
CA GLU A 148 7.28 9.26 -4.93
C GLU A 148 5.83 9.21 -4.45
N ILE A 149 5.63 8.82 -3.20
CA ILE A 149 4.38 9.09 -2.47
C ILE A 149 4.47 10.48 -1.87
N TYR A 150 3.39 11.24 -1.98
CA TYR A 150 3.31 12.58 -1.41
C TYR A 150 2.13 12.68 -0.48
N PHE A 151 2.35 13.38 0.63
CA PHE A 151 1.40 13.58 1.72
C PHE A 151 1.02 15.05 1.82
N ARG A 152 -0.28 15.33 2.02
CA ARG A 152 -0.80 16.66 2.31
C ARG A 152 -1.76 16.59 3.48
N HIS A 153 -1.53 17.46 4.46
CA HIS A 153 -2.40 17.53 5.62
C HIS A 153 -3.79 18.03 5.20
N LYS A 154 -4.86 17.43 5.73
CA LYS A 154 -6.26 17.73 5.36
C LYS A 154 -6.67 19.16 5.74
N ARG A 155 -6.16 19.67 6.86
CA ARG A 155 -6.54 20.98 7.45
C ARG A 155 -5.41 22.03 7.46
N ARG A 156 -4.24 21.68 7.97
CA ARG A 156 -3.06 22.54 8.10
C ARG A 156 -2.28 22.73 6.80
N ARG A 157 -2.42 23.90 6.17
CA ARG A 157 -1.73 24.21 4.90
C ARG A 157 -0.29 24.69 5.08
N ASP A 158 0.06 25.13 6.28
CA ASP A 158 1.39 25.58 6.70
C ASP A 158 2.45 24.46 6.66
N LEU A 159 2.05 23.20 6.82
CA LEU A 159 2.95 22.04 6.86
C LEU A 159 3.52 21.63 5.49
N GLY A 160 3.07 22.25 4.40
CA GLY A 160 3.56 21.93 3.05
C GLY A 160 3.19 20.51 2.56
N THR A 161 3.92 20.03 1.55
CA THR A 161 3.78 18.66 1.02
C THR A 161 4.98 17.84 1.43
N PHE A 162 4.77 16.77 2.20
CA PHE A 162 5.82 15.80 2.50
C PHE A 162 5.91 14.77 1.36
N LYS A 163 7.12 14.29 1.07
CA LYS A 163 7.42 13.42 -0.07
C LYS A 163 8.37 12.32 0.36
N LEU A 164 8.12 11.12 -0.12
CA LEU A 164 8.94 9.95 0.18
C LEU A 164 9.11 9.10 -1.08
N ALA A 165 10.35 8.76 -1.42
CA ALA A 165 10.65 7.80 -2.46
C ALA A 165 10.38 6.38 -1.97
N LEU A 166 9.67 5.59 -2.76
CA LEU A 166 9.36 4.19 -2.48
C LEU A 166 10.10 3.28 -3.46
N PRO A 167 11.37 2.91 -3.18
CA PRO A 167 12.13 2.02 -4.04
C PRO A 167 11.61 0.58 -3.97
N SER A 168 12.08 -0.27 -4.89
CA SER A 168 11.76 -1.70 -4.86
C SER A 168 12.17 -2.34 -3.53
N SER A 169 11.29 -3.19 -3.00
CA SER A 169 11.38 -3.81 -1.68
C SER A 169 11.31 -2.82 -0.51
N SER A 170 10.80 -1.60 -0.68
CA SER A 170 10.53 -0.72 0.45
C SER A 170 9.21 -1.04 1.13
N LEU A 171 9.16 -0.86 2.45
CA LEU A 171 7.97 -1.00 3.28
C LEU A 171 7.68 0.33 3.97
N LEU A 172 6.48 0.85 3.75
CA LEU A 172 5.94 2.02 4.45
C LEU A 172 4.75 1.57 5.30
N VAL A 173 4.81 1.82 6.61
CA VAL A 173 3.69 1.60 7.53
C VAL A 173 3.09 2.96 7.90
N MET A 174 1.77 3.06 7.79
CA MET A 174 0.98 4.22 8.17
C MET A 174 -0.02 3.79 9.23
N ARG A 175 0.03 4.37 10.43
CA ARG A 175 -0.88 4.01 11.54
C ARG A 175 -1.27 5.22 12.39
N GLY A 176 -1.99 4.98 13.48
CA GLY A 176 -2.51 6.02 14.36
C GLY A 176 -3.41 7.00 13.59
N ALA A 177 -3.28 8.30 13.91
CA ALA A 177 -4.08 9.36 13.30
C ALA A 177 -3.69 9.73 11.85
N THR A 178 -2.79 8.98 11.20
CA THR A 178 -2.29 9.33 9.85
C THR A 178 -3.42 9.48 8.84
N GLN A 179 -4.33 8.51 8.75
CA GLN A 179 -5.43 8.56 7.78
C GLN A 179 -6.48 9.62 8.14
N ALA A 180 -6.60 9.97 9.43
CA ALA A 180 -7.48 11.05 9.89
C ALA A 180 -6.96 12.43 9.46
N ASN A 181 -5.64 12.65 9.54
CA ASN A 181 -5.03 13.97 9.37
C ASN A 181 -4.42 14.22 7.99
N TRP A 182 -4.00 13.18 7.28
CA TRP A 182 -3.26 13.30 6.03
C TRP A 182 -3.97 12.61 4.87
N LYS A 183 -3.79 13.16 3.67
CA LYS A 183 -4.06 12.49 2.40
C LYS A 183 -2.74 12.16 1.72
N HIS A 184 -2.71 11.07 0.98
CA HIS A 184 -1.55 10.62 0.24
C HIS A 184 -1.91 10.24 -1.20
N GLY A 185 -0.91 10.21 -2.08
CA GLY A 185 -1.09 9.83 -3.48
C GLY A 185 0.21 9.58 -4.22
N ILE A 186 0.10 9.11 -5.46
CA ILE A 186 1.22 8.86 -6.37
C ILE A 186 1.02 9.73 -7.62
N ARG A 187 1.98 10.59 -7.95
CA ARG A 187 1.89 11.48 -9.12
C ARG A 187 2.30 10.78 -10.39
N LYS A 188 1.76 11.23 -11.52
CA LYS A 188 2.31 10.92 -12.84
C LYS A 188 3.75 11.41 -12.95
N LEU A 189 4.57 10.69 -13.69
CA LEU A 189 5.91 11.10 -14.08
C LEU A 189 5.89 11.65 -15.51
N SER A 190 6.74 12.64 -15.77
CA SER A 190 6.91 13.22 -17.11
C SER A 190 7.92 12.46 -17.96
N HIS A 191 8.72 11.57 -17.36
CA HIS A 191 9.70 10.73 -18.03
C HIS A 191 9.23 9.27 -18.10
N ALA A 192 9.76 8.53 -19.07
CA ALA A 192 9.52 7.09 -19.17
C ALA A 192 10.15 6.38 -17.95
N CYS A 193 9.41 5.45 -17.36
CA CYS A 193 9.86 4.66 -16.22
C CYS A 193 9.32 3.22 -16.34
N GLY A 194 9.92 2.29 -15.59
CA GLY A 194 9.43 0.93 -15.51
C GLY A 194 8.10 0.80 -14.74
N PRO A 195 7.58 -0.43 -14.67
CA PRO A 195 6.37 -0.72 -13.91
C PRO A 195 6.63 -0.72 -12.41
N ARG A 196 5.62 -0.32 -11.63
CA ARG A 196 5.59 -0.42 -10.17
C ARG A 196 4.39 -1.24 -9.73
N LEU A 197 4.60 -2.16 -8.82
CA LEU A 197 3.54 -2.86 -8.09
C LEU A 197 3.57 -2.47 -6.62
N ASN A 198 2.39 -2.17 -6.07
CA ASN A 198 2.21 -1.83 -4.67
C ASN A 198 1.20 -2.75 -4.03
N LEU A 199 1.57 -3.35 -2.90
CA LEU A 199 0.70 -4.18 -2.08
C LEU A 199 0.33 -3.40 -0.81
N THR A 200 -0.92 -2.95 -0.72
CA THR A 200 -1.43 -2.26 0.47
C THR A 200 -2.19 -3.24 1.35
N PHE A 201 -1.55 -3.69 2.43
CA PHE A 201 -2.11 -4.60 3.42
C PHE A 201 -2.92 -3.84 4.46
N ARG A 202 -4.10 -4.38 4.80
CA ARG A 202 -5.06 -3.79 5.74
C ARG A 202 -5.71 -4.88 6.59
N ARG A 203 -6.24 -4.46 7.75
CA ARG A 203 -7.16 -5.27 8.54
C ARG A 203 -8.56 -4.72 8.36
N VAL A 204 -9.42 -5.53 7.75
CA VAL A 204 -10.83 -5.24 7.51
C VAL A 204 -11.65 -5.90 8.62
N TYR A 205 -12.49 -5.12 9.30
CA TYR A 205 -13.41 -5.59 10.31
C TYR A 205 -14.80 -5.80 9.72
N ALA A 206 -15.42 -6.92 10.08
CA ALA A 206 -16.82 -7.14 9.76
C ALA A 206 -17.71 -6.12 10.49
N GLU A 207 -18.88 -5.85 9.92
CA GLU A 207 -19.88 -4.98 10.53
C GLU A 207 -20.20 -5.45 11.97
N GLY A 208 -20.06 -4.55 12.95
CA GLY A 208 -20.30 -4.84 14.36
C GLY A 208 -19.11 -5.40 15.16
N LEU A 209 -17.99 -5.76 14.52
CA LEU A 209 -16.78 -6.27 15.19
C LEU A 209 -15.61 -5.27 15.20
N ARG A 210 -15.93 -3.98 15.07
CA ARG A 210 -14.93 -2.91 15.05
C ARG A 210 -14.44 -2.60 16.48
N PRO A 211 -13.13 -2.37 16.68
CA PRO A 211 -12.65 -1.79 17.92
C PRO A 211 -13.25 -0.40 18.11
N ALA A 212 -13.55 -0.05 19.37
CA ALA A 212 -14.06 1.25 19.78
C ALA A 212 -13.02 2.35 19.58
#